data_AF-A0A962NJQ5-F1
#
_entry.id   AF-A0A962NJQ5-F1
#
_cell.length_a   1.000
_cell.length_b   1.000
_cell.length_c   1.000
_cell.angle_alpha   90.00
_cell.angle_beta   90.00
_cell.angle_gamma   90.00
#
_symmetry.space_group_name_H-M   'P 1'
#
loop_
_entity.id
_entity.type
_entity.pdbx_description
1 polymer ?
#
loop_
_entity_poly.entity_id
_entity_poly.type
_entity_poly.pdbx_seq_one_letter_code
_entity_poly.pdbx_strand_id
1 'polypeptide(L)'
;MTSDNRGYSLFELLIAIAVIGIVSALAIPAYRTYIETANMTKVTANFEQAIRVAQLSFSKDKTRRAIGLFDTLPSTTEAWITLLNKSGVQAPGGGPAYIASSNNQTTGRGNAETGAIGVNWIDSRSESVRANGTVRPAREARLDLWRPRYLSLREQRALVTEAGVDLRNQRLPED
;
A
#
# COMPACT_ATOMS: atom_id res chain seq x y z
N MET A 1 9.21 -33.74 -54.45
CA MET A 1 8.90 -33.03 -53.19
C MET A 1 7.61 -33.65 -52.65
N THR A 2 7.72 -34.66 -51.80
CA THR A 2 6.55 -35.32 -51.19
C THR A 2 6.15 -34.56 -49.95
N SER A 3 5.05 -33.84 -50.05
CA SER A 3 4.38 -33.14 -48.95
C SER A 3 3.63 -34.15 -48.08
N ASP A 4 4.15 -34.42 -46.89
CA ASP A 4 3.57 -35.27 -45.85
C ASP A 4 2.37 -34.54 -45.21
N ASN A 5 1.18 -34.69 -45.79
CA ASN A 5 -0.05 -34.10 -45.24
C ASN A 5 -0.58 -34.96 -44.09
N ARG A 6 -0.04 -34.77 -42.88
CA ARG A 6 -0.56 -35.37 -41.64
C ARG A 6 -1.73 -34.53 -41.12
N GLY A 7 -2.95 -34.99 -41.39
CA GLY A 7 -4.16 -34.46 -40.75
C GLY A 7 -4.38 -35.09 -39.37
N TYR A 8 -4.74 -34.28 -38.37
CA TYR A 8 -5.15 -34.77 -37.04
C TYR A 8 -6.54 -35.40 -37.10
N SER A 9 -6.75 -36.48 -36.32
CA SER A 9 -8.07 -37.10 -36.19
C SER A 9 -9.02 -36.21 -35.37
N LEU A 10 -10.30 -36.15 -35.77
CA LEU A 10 -11.34 -35.50 -34.98
C LEU A 10 -11.43 -36.09 -33.57
N PHE A 11 -11.12 -37.37 -33.40
CA PHE A 11 -11.12 -38.03 -32.10
C PHE A 11 -9.93 -37.59 -31.23
N GLU A 12 -8.76 -37.36 -31.82
CA GLU A 12 -7.61 -36.81 -31.10
C GLU A 12 -7.90 -35.39 -30.62
N LEU A 13 -8.55 -34.58 -31.45
CA LEU A 13 -8.97 -33.24 -31.05
C LEU A 13 -10.00 -33.29 -29.90
N LEU A 14 -10.94 -34.23 -29.94
CA LEU A 14 -11.97 -34.39 -28.91
C LEU A 14 -11.37 -34.80 -27.56
N ILE A 15 -10.41 -35.73 -27.55
CA ILE A 15 -9.68 -36.10 -26.33
C ILE A 15 -8.86 -34.92 -25.82
N ALA A 16 -8.16 -34.20 -26.70
CA ALA A 16 -7.36 -33.05 -26.29
C ALA A 16 -8.21 -31.98 -25.60
N ILE A 17 -9.38 -31.66 -26.15
CA ILE A 17 -10.33 -30.70 -25.54
C ILE A 17 -10.85 -31.22 -24.21
N ALA A 18 -11.17 -32.52 -24.09
CA ALA A 18 -11.63 -33.12 -22.84
C ALA A 18 -10.58 -33.01 -21.73
N VAL A 19 -9.32 -33.29 -22.03
CA VAL A 19 -8.21 -33.17 -21.06
C VAL A 19 -7.97 -31.72 -20.67
N ILE A 20 -7.92 -30.80 -21.64
CA ILE A 20 -7.76 -29.35 -21.37
C ILE A 20 -8.93 -28.85 -20.51
N GLY A 21 -10.16 -29.33 -20.76
CA GLY A 21 -11.34 -28.97 -19.97
C GLY A 21 -11.22 -29.38 -18.50
N ILE A 22 -10.81 -30.62 -18.22
CA ILE A 22 -10.62 -31.11 -16.83
C ILE A 22 -9.50 -30.35 -16.12
N VAL A 23 -8.34 -30.19 -16.77
CA VAL A 23 -7.20 -29.46 -16.19
C VAL A 23 -7.56 -28.00 -15.93
N SER A 24 -8.24 -27.34 -16.87
CA SER A 24 -8.63 -25.93 -16.74
C SER A 24 -9.63 -25.71 -15.59
N ALA A 25 -10.53 -26.67 -15.37
CA ALA A 25 -11.50 -26.59 -14.28
C ALA A 25 -10.84 -26.56 -12.89
N LEU A 26 -9.73 -27.28 -12.70
CA LEU A 26 -8.97 -27.29 -11.45
C LEU A 26 -7.92 -26.17 -11.38
N ALA A 27 -7.25 -25.88 -12.50
CA ALA A 27 -6.14 -24.95 -12.55
C ALA A 27 -6.59 -23.48 -12.37
N ILE A 28 -7.71 -23.07 -12.98
CA ILE A 28 -8.19 -21.68 -12.92
C ILE A 28 -8.49 -21.23 -11.48
N PRO A 29 -9.29 -21.93 -10.66
CA PRO A 29 -9.58 -21.49 -9.30
C PRO A 29 -8.33 -21.47 -8.42
N ALA A 30 -7.46 -22.47 -8.50
CA ALA A 30 -6.21 -22.52 -7.74
C ALA A 30 -5.26 -21.36 -8.10
N TYR A 31 -5.14 -21.03 -9.38
CA TYR A 31 -4.30 -19.93 -9.85
C TYR A 31 -4.81 -18.57 -9.38
N ARG A 32 -6.14 -18.35 -9.35
CA ARG A 32 -6.75 -17.10 -8.85
C ARG A 32 -6.38 -16.84 -7.39
N THR A 33 -6.56 -17.84 -6.51
CA THR A 33 -6.21 -17.71 -5.09
C THR A 33 -4.72 -17.44 -4.86
N TYR A 34 -3.86 -18.04 -5.68
CA TYR A 34 -2.41 -17.79 -5.63
C TYR A 34 -2.08 -16.32 -5.95
N ILE A 35 -2.63 -15.78 -7.04
CA ILE A 35 -2.42 -14.38 -7.44
C ILE A 35 -2.97 -13.41 -6.40
N GLU A 36 -4.15 -13.69 -5.85
CA GLU A 36 -4.74 -12.90 -4.76
C GLU A 36 -3.83 -12.84 -3.53
N THR A 37 -3.29 -13.99 -3.11
CA THR A 37 -2.37 -14.09 -1.96
C THR A 37 -1.07 -13.34 -2.22
N ALA A 38 -0.50 -13.47 -3.43
CA ALA A 38 0.70 -12.73 -3.83
C ALA A 38 0.46 -11.20 -3.83
N ASN A 39 -0.69 -10.77 -4.33
CA ASN A 39 -1.06 -9.35 -4.36
C ASN A 39 -1.25 -8.79 -2.94
N MET A 40 -1.91 -9.50 -2.03
CA MET A 40 -2.02 -9.10 -0.62
C MET A 40 -0.66 -9.00 0.08
N THR A 41 0.24 -9.94 -0.21
CA THR A 41 1.61 -9.92 0.31
C THR A 41 2.35 -8.67 -0.17
N LYS A 42 2.17 -8.30 -1.45
CA LYS A 42 2.76 -7.07 -2.03
C LYS A 42 2.23 -5.80 -1.36
N VAL A 43 0.93 -5.68 -1.11
CA VAL A 43 0.35 -4.54 -0.38
C VAL A 43 0.94 -4.43 1.02
N THR A 44 1.06 -5.56 1.73
CA THR A 44 1.63 -5.59 3.07
C THR A 44 3.10 -5.21 3.08
N ALA A 45 3.89 -5.72 2.13
CA ALA A 45 5.30 -5.36 1.98
C ALA A 45 5.50 -3.86 1.70
N ASN A 46 4.68 -3.28 0.82
CA ASN A 46 4.72 -1.84 0.52
C ASN A 46 4.38 -0.99 1.75
N PHE A 47 3.41 -1.42 2.55
CA PHE A 47 3.01 -0.74 3.78
C PHE A 47 4.14 -0.76 4.82
N GLU A 48 4.73 -1.92 5.08
CA GLU A 48 5.85 -2.05 6.00
C GLU A 48 7.10 -1.29 5.54
N GLN A 49 7.38 -1.31 4.23
CA GLN A 49 8.45 -0.49 3.65
C GLN A 49 8.21 0.99 3.96
N ALA A 50 6.98 1.49 3.82
CA ALA A 50 6.70 2.89 4.09
C ALA A 50 6.92 3.26 5.56
N ILE A 51 6.53 2.38 6.48
CA ILE A 51 6.80 2.57 7.92
C ILE A 51 8.31 2.66 8.17
N ARG A 52 9.09 1.71 7.63
CA ARG A 52 10.55 1.67 7.81
C ARG A 52 11.22 2.93 7.27
N VAL A 53 10.86 3.36 6.06
CA VAL A 53 11.43 4.57 5.44
C VAL A 53 11.04 5.82 6.24
N ALA A 54 9.81 5.90 6.74
CA ALA A 54 9.36 6.99 7.57
C ALA A 54 10.14 7.06 8.90
N GLN A 55 10.26 5.94 9.62
CA GLN A 55 11.05 5.86 10.86
C GLN A 55 12.51 6.27 10.64
N LEU A 56 13.12 5.81 9.55
CA LEU A 56 14.49 6.17 9.19
C LEU A 56 14.62 7.68 8.94
N SER A 57 13.63 8.28 8.28
CA SER A 57 13.62 9.72 7.98
C SER A 57 13.51 10.55 9.26
N PHE A 58 12.63 10.18 10.19
CA PHE A 58 12.54 10.83 11.51
C PHE A 58 13.82 10.64 12.34
N SER A 59 14.37 9.42 12.37
CA SER A 59 15.60 9.13 13.12
C SER A 59 16.79 9.93 12.57
N LYS A 60 16.90 10.02 11.24
CA LYS A 60 17.93 10.81 10.55
C LYS A 60 17.85 12.28 10.97
N ASP A 61 16.67 12.87 10.98
CA ASP A 61 16.50 14.28 11.35
C ASP A 61 16.74 14.53 12.83
N LYS A 62 16.33 13.61 13.71
CA LYS A 62 16.70 13.65 15.13
C LYS A 62 18.23 13.71 15.31
N THR A 63 18.98 12.88 14.59
CA THR A 63 20.45 12.93 14.61
C THR A 63 20.99 14.24 14.05
N ARG A 64 20.42 14.77 12.96
CA ARG A 64 20.84 16.05 12.36
C ARG A 64 20.68 17.21 13.32
N ARG A 65 19.56 17.30 14.03
CA ARG A 65 19.37 18.34 15.06
C ARG A 65 20.37 18.23 16.20
N ALA A 66 20.71 17.01 16.62
CA ALA A 66 21.71 16.79 17.67
C ALA A 66 23.11 17.30 17.29
N ILE A 67 23.43 17.39 15.99
CA ILE A 67 24.71 17.95 15.49
C ILE A 67 24.56 19.38 14.93
N GLY A 68 23.43 20.07 15.21
CA GLY A 68 23.20 21.45 14.78
C GLY A 68 22.86 21.63 13.29
N LEU A 69 22.49 20.56 12.59
CA LEU A 69 22.04 20.62 11.20
C LEU A 69 20.51 20.77 11.11
N PHE A 70 20.06 21.40 10.04
CA PHE A 70 18.62 21.53 9.73
C PHE A 70 17.98 20.20 9.32
N ASP A 71 16.69 20.09 9.61
CA ASP A 71 15.81 18.99 9.23
C ASP A 71 15.72 18.82 7.71
N THR A 72 15.57 17.57 7.28
CA THR A 72 15.41 17.14 5.88
C THR A 72 14.12 16.33 5.66
N LEU A 73 13.25 16.25 6.67
CA LEU A 73 11.93 15.65 6.57
C LEU A 73 11.12 16.37 5.48
N PRO A 74 10.43 15.61 4.62
CA PRO A 74 9.51 16.22 3.67
C PRO A 74 8.39 16.98 4.38
N SER A 75 8.10 18.19 3.90
CA SER A 75 7.08 19.07 4.49
C SER A 75 5.69 18.93 3.86
N THR A 76 5.54 18.09 2.83
CA THR A 76 4.27 17.85 2.13
C THR A 76 4.02 16.36 1.91
N THR A 77 2.75 15.97 1.84
CA THR A 77 2.34 14.59 1.54
C THR A 77 2.93 14.09 0.21
N GLU A 78 2.96 14.93 -0.82
CA GLU A 78 3.51 14.57 -2.14
C GLU A 78 5.02 14.31 -2.10
N ALA A 79 5.76 15.09 -1.32
CA ALA A 79 7.19 14.88 -1.13
C ALA A 79 7.46 13.57 -0.36
N TRP A 80 6.60 13.23 0.60
CA TRP A 80 6.62 11.91 1.24
C TRP A 80 6.33 10.77 0.26
N ILE A 81 5.31 10.88 -0.59
CA ILE A 81 5.01 9.87 -1.63
C ILE A 81 6.21 9.68 -2.55
N THR A 82 6.85 10.77 -2.97
CA THR A 82 8.07 10.74 -3.79
C THR A 82 9.22 10.02 -3.09
N LEU A 83 9.42 10.29 -1.79
CA LEU A 83 10.44 9.64 -0.97
C LEU A 83 10.18 8.13 -0.79
N LEU A 84 8.91 7.76 -0.55
CA LEU A 84 8.50 6.37 -0.35
C LEU A 84 8.57 5.56 -1.66
N ASN A 85 8.23 6.19 -2.78
CA ASN A 85 8.12 5.53 -4.08
C ASN A 85 9.32 5.77 -5.01
N LYS A 86 10.53 5.96 -4.46
CA LYS A 86 11.73 6.22 -5.26
C LYS A 86 12.02 5.13 -6.31
N SER A 87 11.63 3.89 -6.03
CA SER A 87 11.80 2.76 -6.95
C SER A 87 10.63 2.56 -7.94
N GLY A 88 9.62 3.43 -7.92
CA GLY A 88 8.49 3.37 -8.87
C GLY A 88 7.61 2.14 -8.69
N VAL A 89 7.42 1.66 -7.47
CA VAL A 89 6.58 0.50 -7.16
C VAL A 89 5.12 0.79 -7.51
N GLN A 90 4.48 -0.20 -8.14
CA GLN A 90 3.06 -0.16 -8.48
C GLN A 90 2.22 -0.97 -7.50
N ALA A 91 1.00 -0.50 -7.24
CA ALA A 91 0.00 -1.25 -6.51
C ALA A 91 -0.41 -2.50 -7.33
N PRO A 92 -0.82 -3.61 -6.69
CA PRO A 92 -1.13 -4.84 -7.43
C PRO A 92 -2.30 -4.70 -8.40
N GLY A 93 -3.32 -3.90 -8.09
CA GLY A 93 -4.42 -3.60 -9.01
C GLY A 93 -4.14 -2.44 -9.98
N GLY A 94 -2.88 -1.99 -10.08
CA GLY A 94 -2.45 -0.95 -11.00
C GLY A 94 -2.30 0.44 -10.37
N GLY A 95 -1.55 1.31 -11.06
CA GLY A 95 -1.22 2.65 -10.56
C GLY A 95 -0.11 2.66 -9.49
N PRO A 96 0.18 3.83 -8.90
CA PRO A 96 1.24 3.97 -7.90
C PRO A 96 0.93 3.22 -6.60
N ALA A 97 1.94 2.64 -5.97
CA ALA A 97 1.78 1.95 -4.68
C ALA A 97 1.42 2.87 -3.51
N TYR A 98 1.68 4.18 -3.65
CA TYR A 98 1.45 5.20 -2.64
C TYR A 98 0.65 6.36 -3.23
N ILE A 99 -0.39 6.79 -2.53
CA ILE A 99 -1.28 7.88 -2.92
C ILE A 99 -1.52 8.83 -1.76
N ALA A 100 -1.93 10.07 -2.06
CA ALA A 100 -2.32 11.01 -1.01
C ALA A 100 -3.63 10.55 -0.34
N SER A 101 -3.65 10.62 0.99
CA SER A 101 -4.80 10.28 1.82
C SER A 101 -5.44 11.56 2.35
N SER A 102 -6.75 11.69 2.16
CA SER A 102 -7.58 12.72 2.81
C SER A 102 -8.04 12.30 4.21
N ASN A 103 -7.63 11.12 4.69
CA ASN A 103 -8.08 10.48 5.93
C ASN A 103 -9.62 10.35 6.01
N ASN A 104 -10.33 10.46 4.88
CA ASN A 104 -11.76 10.21 4.82
C ASN A 104 -11.99 8.68 4.87
N GLN A 105 -12.74 8.24 5.89
CA GLN A 105 -12.99 6.83 6.16
C GLN A 105 -13.66 6.09 4.99
N THR A 106 -14.41 6.78 4.15
CA THR A 106 -15.19 6.16 3.08
C THR A 106 -14.47 6.22 1.73
N THR A 107 -13.64 7.24 1.48
CA THR A 107 -13.14 7.52 0.12
C THR A 107 -11.66 7.89 0.03
N GLY A 108 -10.91 7.97 1.14
CA GLY A 108 -9.62 8.64 1.06
C GLY A 108 -8.57 8.25 2.08
N ARG A 109 -8.64 7.04 2.63
CA ARG A 109 -7.53 6.50 3.44
C ARG A 109 -6.50 5.75 2.62
N GLY A 110 -6.91 5.09 1.54
CA GLY A 110 -6.10 4.33 0.60
C GLY A 110 -7.04 3.81 -0.50
N ASN A 111 -6.55 3.04 -1.46
CA ASN A 111 -7.39 2.50 -2.52
C ASN A 111 -7.63 1.00 -2.32
N ALA A 112 -8.88 0.62 -2.04
CA ALA A 112 -9.32 -0.75 -1.82
C ALA A 112 -9.35 -1.61 -3.09
N GLU A 113 -9.48 -0.99 -4.27
CA GLU A 113 -9.53 -1.68 -5.56
C GLU A 113 -8.13 -1.95 -6.09
N THR A 114 -7.19 -1.01 -5.93
CA THR A 114 -5.83 -1.17 -6.44
C THR A 114 -4.84 -1.71 -5.41
N GLY A 115 -5.14 -1.54 -4.12
CA GLY A 115 -4.23 -1.88 -3.01
C GLY A 115 -3.20 -0.79 -2.72
N ALA A 116 -3.42 0.44 -3.21
CA ALA A 116 -2.51 1.56 -2.95
C ALA A 116 -2.60 2.03 -1.49
N ILE A 117 -1.42 2.23 -0.89
CA ILE A 117 -1.24 2.73 0.47
C ILE A 117 -1.50 4.22 0.48
N GLY A 118 -2.37 4.70 1.37
CA GLY A 118 -2.54 6.14 1.52
C GLY A 118 -1.52 6.74 2.47
N VAL A 119 -1.10 7.95 2.15
CA VAL A 119 -0.07 8.71 2.86
C VAL A 119 -0.64 10.08 3.21
N ASN A 120 -0.47 10.53 4.45
CA ASN A 120 -0.85 11.87 4.85
C ASN A 120 0.19 12.44 5.82
N TRP A 121 0.80 13.56 5.42
CA TRP A 121 1.72 14.30 6.27
C TRP A 121 0.98 15.30 7.13
N ILE A 122 1.34 15.35 8.42
CA ILE A 122 0.82 16.32 9.36
C ILE A 122 2.01 16.97 10.06
N ASP A 123 2.23 18.24 9.75
CA ASP A 123 3.31 19.00 10.38
C ASP A 123 3.05 19.25 11.87
N SER A 124 4.16 19.40 12.58
CA SER A 124 4.21 19.87 13.96
C SER A 124 3.53 21.23 14.08
N ARG A 125 2.97 21.49 15.25
CA ARG A 125 2.33 22.77 15.52
C ARG A 125 2.53 23.12 16.99
N SER A 126 2.95 24.35 17.23
CA SER A 126 2.97 24.93 18.58
C SER A 126 1.54 25.17 19.08
N GLU A 127 1.39 25.19 20.40
CA GLU A 127 0.15 25.63 21.03
C GLU A 127 -0.20 27.05 20.57
N SER A 128 -1.49 27.32 20.35
CA SER A 128 -1.96 28.66 20.00
C SER A 128 -3.30 28.94 20.65
N VAL A 129 -3.43 30.14 21.20
CA VAL A 129 -4.71 30.64 21.73
C VAL A 129 -5.49 31.25 20.57
N ARG A 130 -6.73 30.78 20.37
CA ARG A 130 -7.63 31.36 19.37
C ARG A 130 -8.22 32.67 19.90
N ALA A 131 -8.70 33.53 18.99
CA ALA A 131 -9.37 34.78 19.35
C ALA A 131 -10.57 34.61 20.29
N ASN A 132 -11.23 33.44 20.27
CA ASN A 132 -12.33 33.11 21.19
C ASN A 132 -11.87 32.57 22.56
N GLY A 133 -10.60 32.71 22.91
CA GLY A 133 -10.01 32.24 24.16
C GLY A 133 -9.74 30.73 24.24
N THR A 134 -10.14 29.94 23.23
CA THR A 134 -9.89 28.49 23.24
C THR A 134 -8.44 28.18 22.87
N VAL A 135 -7.80 27.33 23.66
CA VAL A 135 -6.45 26.83 23.39
C VAL A 135 -6.51 25.70 22.36
N ARG A 136 -5.73 25.82 21.29
CA ARG A 136 -5.41 24.69 20.41
C ARG A 136 -4.15 24.02 20.93
N PRO A 137 -4.19 22.72 21.30
CA PRO A 137 -3.03 22.04 21.85
C PRO A 137 -1.91 21.92 20.81
N ALA A 138 -0.67 21.90 21.31
CA ALA A 138 0.49 21.53 20.50
C ALA A 138 0.36 20.08 20.00
N ARG A 139 0.97 19.81 18.85
CA ARG A 139 1.10 18.45 18.31
C ARG A 139 2.46 18.26 17.67
N GLU A 140 2.96 17.04 17.74
CA GLU A 140 4.18 16.61 17.03
C GLU A 140 3.92 16.43 15.53
N ALA A 141 4.98 16.53 14.74
CA ALA A 141 4.94 16.12 13.33
C ALA A 141 4.74 14.60 13.23
N ARG A 142 3.89 14.18 12.30
CA ARG A 142 3.58 12.75 12.12
C ARG A 142 3.23 12.43 10.69
N LEU A 143 3.62 11.22 10.27
CA LEU A 143 3.18 10.62 9.02
C LEU A 143 2.12 9.57 9.32
N ASP A 144 0.93 9.76 8.77
CA ASP A 144 -0.15 8.78 8.83
C ASP A 144 -0.11 7.94 7.55
N LEU A 145 -0.06 6.62 7.71
CA LEU A 145 -0.08 5.65 6.63
C LEU A 145 -1.27 4.71 6.81
N TRP A 146 -1.96 4.36 5.71
CA TRP A 146 -3.07 3.42 5.75
C TRP A 146 -2.87 2.29 4.73
N ARG A 147 -2.92 1.06 5.22
CA ARG A 147 -3.11 -0.12 4.39
C ARG A 147 -4.61 -0.28 4.11
N PRO A 148 -5.04 -0.26 2.84
CA PRO A 148 -6.46 -0.36 2.50
C PRO A 148 -7.00 -1.77 2.76
N ARG A 149 -8.34 -1.89 2.74
CA ARG A 149 -9.04 -3.18 2.63
C ARG A 149 -8.88 -3.67 1.20
N TYR A 150 -7.89 -4.53 0.94
CA TYR A 150 -7.62 -5.06 -0.38
C TYR A 150 -7.75 -6.59 -0.35
N LEU A 151 -8.69 -7.14 -1.12
CA LEU A 151 -9.11 -8.54 -1.03
C LEU A 151 -9.52 -8.87 0.42
N SER A 152 -8.91 -9.88 1.05
CA SER A 152 -9.19 -10.26 2.44
C SER A 152 -8.34 -9.51 3.49
N LEU A 153 -7.54 -8.52 3.08
CA LEU A 153 -6.75 -7.72 4.02
C LEU A 153 -7.62 -6.80 4.88
N ARG A 154 -7.21 -6.69 6.16
CA ARG A 154 -7.77 -5.73 7.11
C ARG A 154 -7.16 -4.35 6.93
N GLU A 155 -7.98 -3.32 7.12
CA GLU A 155 -7.50 -1.94 7.17
C GLU A 155 -6.61 -1.72 8.40
N GLN A 156 -5.41 -1.24 8.16
CA GLN A 156 -4.45 -0.90 9.21
C GLN A 156 -3.97 0.52 9.03
N ARG A 157 -3.82 1.24 10.14
CA ARG A 157 -3.19 2.56 10.17
C ARG A 157 -1.91 2.49 10.97
N ALA A 158 -0.83 3.05 10.40
CA ALA A 158 0.39 3.35 11.12
C ALA A 158 0.51 4.85 11.32
N LEU A 159 0.79 5.24 12.55
CA LEU A 159 1.13 6.61 12.92
C LEU A 159 2.62 6.63 13.22
N VAL A 160 3.40 7.30 12.39
CA VAL A 160 4.86 7.41 12.54
C VAL A 160 5.19 8.80 13.05
N THR A 161 5.79 8.88 14.23
CA THR A 161 6.32 10.11 14.84
C THR A 161 7.81 9.95 15.09
N GLU A 162 8.48 10.97 15.61
CA GLU A 162 9.86 10.84 16.07
C GLU A 162 9.97 9.95 17.30
N ALA A 163 8.95 9.95 18.15
CA ALA A 163 8.89 9.12 19.35
C ALA A 163 8.73 7.61 19.05
N GLY A 164 8.11 7.25 17.91
CA GLY A 164 7.95 5.85 17.53
C GLY A 164 6.86 5.61 16.50
N VAL A 165 6.39 4.35 16.44
CA VAL A 165 5.31 3.93 15.55
C VAL A 165 4.18 3.32 16.35
N ASP A 166 2.96 3.82 16.12
CA ASP A 166 1.73 3.29 16.68
C ASP A 166 0.89 2.64 15.57
N LEU A 167 0.65 1.34 15.70
CA LEU A 167 -0.11 0.52 14.76
C LEU A 167 -1.52 0.26 15.30
N ARG A 168 -2.54 0.62 14.51
CA ARG A 168 -3.94 0.40 14.88
C ARG A 168 -4.70 -0.31 13.76
N ASN A 169 -5.42 -1.37 14.12
CA ASN A 169 -6.43 -1.97 13.26
C ASN A 169 -7.68 -1.07 13.27
N GLN A 170 -8.19 -0.68 12.10
CA GLN A 170 -9.30 0.29 12.02
C GLN A 170 -10.69 -0.34 11.87
N ARG A 171 -10.83 -1.50 11.22
CA ARG A 171 -12.12 -2.17 11.01
C ARG A 171 -11.97 -3.67 10.74
N LEU A 172 -12.94 -4.46 11.21
CA LEU A 172 -13.09 -5.87 10.83
C LEU A 172 -13.54 -5.96 9.37
N PRO A 173 -13.15 -7.02 8.61
CA PRO A 173 -13.81 -7.30 7.35
C PRO A 173 -15.31 -7.50 7.64
N GLU A 174 -16.18 -6.98 6.77
CA GLU A 174 -17.61 -7.29 6.90
C GLU A 174 -17.76 -8.74 6.47
N ASP A 175 -18.41 -9.54 7.31
CA ASP A 175 -18.83 -10.91 7.02
C ASP A 175 -19.86 -10.93 5.87
#